data_AF-A0A9D9BJ47-F1
#
_entry.id   AF-A0A9D9BJ47-F1
#
_cell.length_a   1.000
_cell.length_b   1.000
_cell.length_c   1.000
_cell.angle_alpha   90.00
_cell.angle_beta   90.00
_cell.angle_gamma   90.00
#
_symmetry.space_group_name_H-M   'P 1'
#
loop_
_entity.id
_entity.type
_entity.pdbx_description
1 polymer ?
#
loop_
_entity_poly.entity_id
_entity_poly.type
_entity_poly.pdbx_seq_one_letter_code
_entity_poly.pdbx_strand_id
1 'polypeptide(L)'
;MSRVGRFIDSLEENILAFILALMTIVTFTQVVARYGFNSGWGGALEFTRVLFAWLILIGMSYGIKIGAHLGVDAVINMLPRPLFRLAALLGAALTVLYAVLLFDATWFGTLFGLEHKGSTGGAY
;
A
#
# COMPACT_ATOMS: atom_id res chain seq x y z
N MET A 1 -6.66 -21.93 -21.19
CA MET A 1 -5.47 -21.20 -20.70
C MET A 1 -4.24 -22.06 -20.93
N SER A 2 -3.22 -21.51 -21.60
CA SER A 2 -1.98 -22.22 -21.93
C SER A 2 -1.31 -22.76 -20.66
N ARG A 3 -0.59 -23.89 -20.73
CA ARG A 3 0.15 -24.46 -19.58
C ARG A 3 1.06 -23.43 -18.88
N VAL A 4 1.55 -22.46 -19.65
CA VAL A 4 2.37 -21.34 -19.19
C VAL A 4 1.62 -20.40 -18.24
N GLY A 5 0.35 -20.08 -18.52
CA GLY A 5 -0.44 -19.18 -17.66
C GLY A 5 -0.62 -19.71 -16.24
N ARG A 6 -0.98 -20.99 -16.11
CA ARG A 6 -1.13 -21.63 -14.78
C ARG A 6 0.17 -21.71 -14.00
N PHE A 7 1.29 -21.90 -14.69
CA PHE A 7 2.61 -21.89 -14.05
C PHE A 7 2.95 -20.51 -13.50
N ILE A 8 2.72 -19.45 -14.28
CA ILE A 8 2.95 -18.07 -13.85
C ILE A 8 2.05 -17.72 -12.67
N ASP A 9 0.76 -18.08 -12.70
CA ASP A 9 -0.18 -17.76 -11.64
C ASP A 9 0.21 -18.45 -10.30
N SER A 10 0.65 -19.71 -10.34
CA SER A 10 1.16 -20.39 -9.14
C SER A 10 2.48 -19.83 -8.63
N LEU A 11 3.37 -19.35 -9.52
CA LEU A 11 4.59 -18.68 -9.09
C LEU A 11 4.28 -17.32 -8.44
N GLU A 12 3.38 -16.53 -9.02
CA GLU A 12 2.93 -15.25 -8.47
C GLU A 12 2.32 -15.43 -7.08
N GLU A 13 1.43 -16.41 -6.91
CA GLU A 13 0.81 -16.75 -5.62
C GLU A 13 1.86 -17.16 -4.56
N ASN A 14 2.81 -18.01 -4.96
CA ASN A 14 3.86 -18.47 -4.04
C ASN A 14 4.84 -17.34 -3.67
N ILE A 15 5.16 -16.44 -4.59
CA ILE A 15 5.97 -15.23 -4.32
C ILE A 15 5.23 -14.29 -3.37
N LEU A 16 3.92 -14.07 -3.58
CA LEU A 16 3.10 -13.24 -2.70
C LEU A 16 3.05 -13.80 -1.27
N ALA A 17 2.79 -15.10 -1.13
CA ALA A 17 2.79 -15.78 0.16
C ALA A 17 4.16 -15.68 0.85
N PHE A 18 5.25 -15.85 0.10
CA PHE A 18 6.61 -15.74 0.60
C PHE A 18 6.93 -14.33 1.11
N ILE A 19 6.63 -13.28 0.34
CA ILE A 19 6.88 -11.89 0.73
C ILE A 19 6.06 -11.52 1.97
N LEU A 20 4.79 -11.94 2.05
CA LEU A 20 3.95 -11.74 3.24
C LEU A 20 4.51 -12.42 4.48
N ALA A 21 4.92 -13.69 4.36
CA ALA A 21 5.52 -14.42 5.47
C ALA A 21 6.82 -13.75 5.93
N LEU A 22 7.68 -13.35 4.99
CA LEU A 22 8.92 -12.65 5.28
C LEU A 22 8.68 -11.32 6.01
N MET A 23 7.74 -10.51 5.53
CA MET A 23 7.35 -9.26 6.20
C MET A 23 6.84 -9.49 7.63
N THR A 24 6.04 -10.54 7.83
CA THR A 24 5.50 -10.92 9.15
C THR A 24 6.64 -11.30 10.09
N ILE A 25 7.58 -12.11 9.65
CA ILE A 25 8.75 -12.52 10.45
C ILE A 25 9.60 -11.29 10.81
N VAL A 26 9.91 -10.44 9.84
CA VAL A 26 10.74 -9.24 10.06
C VAL A 26 10.09 -8.31 11.09
N THR A 27 8.80 -8.01 10.92
CA THR A 27 8.09 -7.11 11.84
C THR A 27 7.92 -7.73 13.23
N PHE A 28 7.66 -9.03 13.32
CA PHE A 28 7.61 -9.75 14.58
C PHE A 28 8.96 -9.73 15.31
N THR A 29 10.05 -10.07 14.63
CA THR A 29 11.41 -9.99 15.19
C THR A 29 11.73 -8.56 15.61
N GLN A 30 11.31 -7.55 14.85
CA GLN A 30 11.52 -6.14 15.19
C GLN A 30 10.80 -5.76 16.49
N VAL A 31 9.56 -6.21 16.70
CA VAL A 31 8.79 -6.01 17.93
C VAL A 31 9.49 -6.70 19.12
N VAL A 32 9.89 -7.97 18.97
CA VAL A 32 10.59 -8.71 20.03
C VAL A 32 11.93 -8.07 20.37
N ALA A 33 12.70 -7.64 19.38
CA ALA A 33 13.99 -6.99 19.58
C ALA A 33 13.82 -5.67 20.35
N ARG A 34 12.83 -4.87 19.96
CA ARG A 34 12.57 -3.56 20.58
C ARG A 34 12.03 -3.67 22.01
N TYR A 35 11.10 -4.57 22.28
CA TYR A 35 10.45 -4.67 23.60
C TYR A 35 11.13 -5.68 24.54
N GLY A 36 11.77 -6.72 24.01
CA GLY A 36 12.42 -7.78 24.80
C GLY A 36 13.90 -7.53 25.08
N PHE A 37 14.64 -6.99 24.11
CA PHE A 37 16.09 -6.77 24.23
C PHE A 37 16.48 -5.30 24.34
N ASN A 38 15.49 -4.40 24.33
CA ASN A 38 15.67 -2.95 24.26
C ASN A 38 16.64 -2.51 23.13
N SER A 39 16.78 -3.34 22.10
CA SER A 39 17.70 -3.15 20.98
C SER A 39 16.94 -3.39 19.68
N GLY A 40 16.80 -2.37 18.83
CA GLY A 40 16.07 -2.49 17.56
C GLY A 40 17.01 -2.62 16.37
N TRP A 41 16.58 -3.35 15.34
CA TRP A 41 17.26 -3.30 14.04
C TRP A 41 16.88 -1.98 13.34
N GLY A 42 17.83 -1.04 13.26
CA GLY A 42 17.60 0.29 12.68
C GLY A 42 17.07 0.26 11.23
N GLY A 43 17.46 -0.76 10.45
CA GLY A 43 17.02 -0.94 9.06
C GLY A 43 15.76 -1.79 8.88
N ALA A 44 15.17 -2.36 9.94
CA ALA A 44 14.00 -3.24 9.79
C ALA A 44 12.81 -2.52 9.17
N LEU A 45 12.60 -1.26 9.55
CA LEU A 45 11.47 -0.45 9.09
C LEU A 45 11.61 -0.04 7.62
N GLU A 46 12.83 0.25 7.16
CA GLU A 46 13.13 0.51 5.75
C GLU A 46 12.99 -0.77 4.92
N PHE A 47 13.51 -1.90 5.42
CA PHE A 47 13.39 -3.20 4.77
C PHE A 47 11.94 -3.64 4.61
N THR A 48 11.10 -3.50 5.65
CA THR A 48 9.67 -3.79 5.57
C THR A 48 8.98 -2.87 4.54
N ARG A 49 9.32 -1.58 4.46
CA ARG A 49 8.74 -0.68 3.44
C ARG A 49 9.07 -1.11 2.01
N VAL A 50 10.31 -1.53 1.77
CA VAL A 50 10.72 -2.03 0.44
C VAL A 50 9.96 -3.31 0.11
N LEU A 51 9.88 -4.27 1.04
CA LEU A 51 9.09 -5.50 0.85
C LEU A 51 7.61 -5.21 0.61
N PHE A 52 7.05 -4.21 1.30
CA PHE A 52 5.66 -3.81 1.13
C PHE A 52 5.39 -3.25 -0.26
N ALA A 53 6.31 -2.44 -0.81
CA ALA A 53 6.18 -1.93 -2.17
C ALA A 53 6.16 -3.07 -3.20
N TRP A 54 7.04 -4.07 -3.05
CA TRP A 54 7.06 -5.27 -3.90
C TRP A 54 5.79 -6.11 -3.76
N LEU A 55 5.28 -6.25 -2.53
CA LEU A 55 4.03 -6.95 -2.26
C LEU A 55 2.85 -6.28 -2.98
N ILE A 56 2.73 -4.96 -2.90
CA ILE A 56 1.64 -4.22 -3.55
C ILE A 56 1.75 -4.35 -5.08
N LEU A 57 2.95 -4.19 -5.64
CA LEU A 57 3.16 -4.27 -7.08
C LEU A 57 2.70 -5.62 -7.65
N ILE A 58 3.16 -6.72 -7.05
CA ILE A 58 2.81 -8.08 -7.49
C ILE A 58 1.36 -8.41 -7.11
N GLY A 59 0.92 -7.98 -5.94
CA GLY A 59 -0.40 -8.26 -5.39
C GLY A 59 -1.51 -7.59 -6.18
N MET A 60 -1.30 -6.37 -6.66
CA MET A 60 -2.24 -5.68 -7.54
C MET A 60 -2.34 -6.38 -8.90
N SER A 61 -1.21 -6.78 -9.49
CA SER A 61 -1.18 -7.52 -10.77
C SER A 61 -2.00 -8.82 -10.69
N TYR A 62 -1.78 -9.62 -9.65
CA TYR A 62 -2.51 -10.87 -9.42
C TYR A 62 -3.97 -10.64 -8.99
N GLY A 63 -4.23 -9.61 -8.17
CA GLY A 63 -5.56 -9.24 -7.70
C GLY A 63 -6.49 -8.80 -8.82
N ILE A 64 -5.97 -8.16 -9.87
CA ILE A 64 -6.75 -7.84 -11.09
C ILE A 64 -7.08 -9.12 -11.86
N LYS A 65 -6.16 -10.10 -11.95
CA LYS A 65 -6.41 -11.38 -12.66
C LYS A 65 -7.50 -12.23 -12.01
N ILE A 66 -7.50 -12.35 -10.68
CA ILE A 66 -8.57 -13.06 -9.95
C ILE A 66 -9.86 -12.23 -9.92
N GLY A 67 -9.75 -10.94 -10.17
CA GLY A 67 -10.87 -10.02 -10.06
C GLY A 67 -11.27 -9.80 -8.61
N ALA A 68 -10.31 -9.64 -7.70
CA ALA A 68 -10.59 -9.21 -6.33
C ALA A 68 -11.27 -7.83 -6.31
N HIS A 69 -11.01 -6.99 -7.32
CA HIS A 69 -11.73 -5.73 -7.53
C HIS A 69 -13.12 -5.93 -8.18
N LEU A 70 -13.48 -7.12 -8.68
CA LEU A 70 -14.83 -7.40 -9.20
C LEU A 70 -15.91 -7.21 -8.13
N GLY A 71 -15.57 -7.33 -6.84
CA GLY A 71 -16.50 -7.03 -5.75
C GLY A 71 -16.94 -5.57 -5.76
N VAL A 72 -16.00 -4.63 -5.97
CA VAL A 72 -16.35 -3.21 -6.11
C VAL A 72 -17.08 -2.99 -7.45
N ASP A 73 -16.62 -3.62 -8.53
CA ASP A 73 -17.28 -3.50 -9.83
C ASP A 73 -18.72 -4.05 -9.82
N ALA A 74 -19.00 -5.12 -9.09
CA ALA A 74 -20.34 -5.70 -8.96
C ALA A 74 -21.29 -4.77 -8.22
N VAL A 75 -20.83 -4.14 -7.12
CA VAL A 75 -21.62 -3.17 -6.35
C VAL A 75 -21.96 -1.96 -7.22
N ILE A 76 -21.00 -1.46 -7.99
CA ILE A 76 -21.21 -0.31 -8.87
C ILE A 76 -22.13 -0.71 -10.06
N ASN A 77 -22.02 -1.94 -10.58
CA ASN A 77 -22.89 -2.46 -11.64
C ASN A 77 -24.34 -2.78 -11.19
N MET A 78 -24.58 -2.99 -9.90
CA MET A 78 -25.93 -3.15 -9.33
C MET A 78 -26.68 -1.82 -9.18
N LEU A 79 -26.01 -0.68 -9.34
CA LEU A 79 -26.60 0.65 -9.22
C LEU A 79 -27.34 1.08 -10.50
N PRO A 80 -28.48 1.78 -10.41
CA PRO A 80 -29.14 2.35 -11.57
C PRO A 80 -28.24 3.39 -12.27
N ARG A 81 -28.34 3.47 -13.61
CA ARG A 81 -27.51 4.32 -14.50
C ARG A 81 -27.19 5.75 -13.99
N PRO A 82 -28.12 6.51 -13.38
CA PRO A 82 -27.80 7.84 -12.85
C PRO A 82 -26.88 7.80 -11.62
N LEU A 83 -27.09 6.85 -10.70
CA LEU A 83 -26.25 6.70 -9.51
C LEU A 83 -24.86 6.18 -9.86
N PHE A 84 -24.74 5.30 -10.87
CA PHE A 84 -23.45 4.87 -11.42
C PHE A 84 -22.63 6.07 -11.89
N ARG A 85 -23.23 6.97 -12.67
CA ARG A 85 -22.56 8.19 -13.17
C ARG A 85 -22.13 9.11 -12.04
N LEU A 86 -22.99 9.31 -11.04
CA LEU A 86 -22.64 10.13 -9.88
C LEU A 86 -21.49 9.51 -9.08
N ALA A 87 -21.53 8.20 -8.82
CA ALA A 87 -20.47 7.49 -8.11
C ALA A 87 -19.14 7.52 -8.88
N ALA A 88 -19.17 7.35 -10.20
CA ALA A 88 -17.98 7.45 -11.04
C ALA A 88 -17.40 8.87 -11.06
N LEU A 89 -18.25 9.90 -11.16
CA LEU A 89 -17.82 11.31 -11.09
C LEU A 89 -17.24 11.67 -9.72
N LEU A 90 -17.88 11.23 -8.63
CA LEU A 90 -17.37 11.42 -7.28
C LEU A 90 -16.05 10.69 -7.05
N GLY A 91 -15.93 9.45 -7.50
CA GLY A 91 -14.69 8.67 -7.43
C GLY A 91 -13.55 9.34 -8.19
N ALA A 92 -13.81 9.79 -9.42
CA ALA A 92 -12.84 10.56 -10.20
C ALA A 92 -12.44 11.87 -9.52
N ALA A 93 -13.42 12.63 -9.00
CA ALA A 93 -13.16 13.89 -8.29
C ALA A 93 -12.34 13.67 -7.01
N LEU A 94 -12.65 12.64 -6.23
CA LEU A 94 -11.89 12.28 -5.03
C LEU A 94 -10.47 11.81 -5.36
N THR A 95 -10.29 11.09 -6.47
CA THR A 95 -8.96 10.64 -6.93
C THR A 95 -8.12 11.82 -7.38
N VAL A 96 -8.70 12.77 -8.12
CA VAL A 96 -8.04 14.02 -8.52
C VAL A 96 -7.72 14.87 -7.28
N LEU A 97 -8.65 15.01 -6.34
CA LEU A 97 -8.42 15.71 -5.08
C LEU A 97 -7.25 15.07 -4.30
N TYR A 98 -7.23 13.75 -4.18
CA TYR A 98 -6.15 13.04 -3.50
C TYR A 98 -4.79 13.24 -4.20
N ALA A 99 -4.76 13.21 -5.54
CA ALA A 99 -3.55 13.49 -6.31
C ALA A 99 -3.04 14.92 -6.08
N VAL A 100 -3.95 15.91 -6.05
CA VAL A 100 -3.61 17.30 -5.74
C VAL A 100 -3.11 17.44 -4.30
N LEU A 101 -3.75 16.81 -3.33
CA LEU A 101 -3.30 16.82 -1.93
C LEU A 101 -1.90 16.21 -1.75
N LEU A 102 -1.53 15.16 -2.50
CA LEU A 102 -0.17 14.62 -2.46
C LEU A 102 0.85 15.56 -3.11
N PHE A 103 0.44 16.30 -4.16
CA PHE A 103 1.25 17.31 -4.81
C PHE A 103 1.49 18.51 -3.88
N ASP A 104 0.44 19.01 -3.22
CA ASP A 104 0.54 20.06 -2.19
C ASP A 104 1.28 19.56 -0.94
N ALA A 105 1.02 18.37 -0.39
CA ALA A 105 1.71 17.92 0.83
C ALA A 105 3.24 17.88 0.71
N THR A 106 3.77 17.62 -0.49
CA THR A 106 5.22 17.58 -0.75
C THR A 106 5.83 18.95 -1.03
N TRP A 107 5.09 19.86 -1.69
CA TRP A 107 5.55 21.22 -2.04
C TRP A 107 5.16 22.30 -1.02
N PHE A 108 3.97 22.23 -0.42
CA PHE A 108 3.49 23.17 0.60
C PHE A 108 4.31 23.03 1.90
N GLY A 109 4.73 21.83 2.28
CA GLY A 109 5.62 21.64 3.44
C GLY A 109 7.02 22.24 3.25
N THR A 110 7.54 22.23 2.01
CA THR A 110 8.88 22.74 1.67
C THR A 110 8.89 24.23 1.32
N LEU A 111 7.80 24.76 0.76
CA LEU A 111 7.67 26.17 0.35
C LEU A 111 7.15 27.09 1.47
N PHE A 112 6.23 26.61 2.32
CA PHE A 112 5.61 27.45 3.37
C PHE A 112 6.43 27.55 4.65
N GLY A 113 7.63 26.93 4.70
CA GLY A 113 8.49 26.99 5.88
C GLY A 113 7.82 26.48 7.16
N LEU A 114 6.73 25.71 7.03
CA LEU A 114 6.16 24.96 8.13
C LEU A 114 6.98 23.69 8.33
N GLU A 115 8.28 23.89 8.61
CA GLU A 115 8.95 23.04 9.57
C GLU A 115 7.98 22.91 10.75
N HIS A 116 7.53 21.70 11.04
CA HIS A 116 7.10 21.40 12.39
C HIS A 116 8.33 21.59 13.28
N LYS A 117 8.51 22.82 13.76
CA LYS A 117 9.28 23.14 14.95
C LYS A 117 8.55 22.49 16.13
N GLY A 118 8.71 21.17 16.22
CA GLY A 118 7.91 20.29 17.08
C GLY A 118 8.41 18.85 17.21
N SER A 119 9.60 18.50 16.70
CA SER A 119 10.33 17.31 17.19
C SER A 119 11.85 17.42 16.99
N THR A 120 12.38 18.62 17.26
CA THR A 120 13.80 18.79 17.58
C THR A 120 13.87 19.88 18.64
N GLY A 121 13.82 19.48 19.90
CA GLY A 121 13.73 20.36 21.05
C GLY A 121 13.71 19.59 22.35
N GLY A 122 14.88 19.04 22.72
CA GLY A 122 15.07 18.33 23.99
C GLY A 122 16.48 17.81 24.09
N ALA A 123 17.42 18.73 24.36
CA ALA A 123 18.76 18.40 24.81
C ALA A 123 18.69 17.81 26.23
N TYR A 124 18.54 16.48 26.32
CA TYR A 124 19.11 15.60 27.33
C TYR A 124 19.03 14.15 26.83
#